data_AF-A0A957VQF3-F1
#
_entry.id   AF-A0A957VQF3-F1
#
_cell.length_a   1.000
_cell.length_b   1.000
_cell.length_c   1.000
_cell.angle_alpha   90.00
_cell.angle_beta   90.00
_cell.angle_gamma   90.00
#
_symmetry.space_group_name_H-M   'P 1'
#
loop_
_entity.id
_entity.type
_entity.pdbx_description
1 polymer ?
#
loop_
_entity_poly.entity_id
_entity_poly.type
_entity_poly.pdbx_seq_one_letter_code
_entity_poly.pdbx_strand_id
1 'polypeptide(L)'
;PDLVVYLRAQVGTLAARIGGRGRAYEQAVPTAYLEALNRRYDEWIGSFTLCPVLTVETDNLNYVSDSASLEKVIRRIQDRLHGKETLTL
;
A
#
# COMPACT_ATOMS: atom_id res chain seq x y z
N PRO A 1 -0.95 -0.56 -18.69
CA PRO A 1 -0.52 -0.86 -17.31
C PRO A 1 -0.83 -2.31 -16.98
N ASP A 2 0.15 -3.08 -16.55
CA ASP A 2 0.02 -4.54 -16.37
C ASP A 2 -0.37 -4.94 -14.93
N LEU A 3 -0.07 -4.07 -13.96
CA LEU A 3 -0.38 -4.28 -12.54
C LEU A 3 -0.40 -2.93 -11.81
N VAL A 4 -1.37 -2.73 -10.92
CA VAL A 4 -1.35 -1.62 -9.94
C VAL A 4 -1.01 -2.19 -8.57
N VAL A 5 -0.05 -1.56 -7.88
CA VAL A 5 0.28 -1.91 -6.48
C VAL A 5 -0.32 -0.85 -5.57
N TYR A 6 -1.27 -1.26 -4.73
CA TYR A 6 -1.94 -0.37 -3.78
C TYR A 6 -1.40 -0.60 -2.37
N LEU A 7 -0.62 0.36 -1.86
CA LEU A 7 -0.08 0.33 -0.50
C LEU A 7 -1.10 0.92 0.47
N ARG A 8 -1.80 0.06 1.20
CA ARG A 8 -2.84 0.47 2.14
C ARG A 8 -2.27 0.61 3.54
N ALA A 9 -2.71 1.62 4.28
CA ALA A 9 -2.42 1.74 5.70
C ALA A 9 -3.55 2.49 6.41
N GLN A 10 -3.73 2.21 7.69
CA GLN A 10 -4.60 2.96 8.57
C GLN A 10 -4.09 4.39 8.76
N VAL A 11 -5.03 5.30 8.99
CA VAL A 11 -4.74 6.72 9.20
C VAL A 11 -3.78 6.93 10.37
N GLY A 12 -3.89 6.15 11.44
CA GLY A 12 -2.95 6.17 12.56
C GLY A 12 -1.51 5.88 12.13
N THR A 13 -1.31 4.84 11.30
CA THR A 13 0.01 4.50 10.73
C THR A 13 0.54 5.60 9.83
N LEU A 14 -0.31 6.19 8.98
CA LEU A 14 0.08 7.27 8.08
C LEU A 14 0.50 8.52 8.85
N ALA A 15 -0.28 8.91 9.87
CA ALA A 15 0.03 10.04 10.73
C ALA A 15 1.35 9.85 11.50
N ALA A 16 1.56 8.67 12.08
CA ALA A 16 2.82 8.33 12.75
C ALA A 16 4.03 8.41 11.80
N ARG A 17 3.89 7.89 10.57
CA ARG A 17 4.95 7.97 9.55
C ARG A 17 5.22 9.40 9.08
N ILE A 18 4.18 10.20 8.85
CA ILE A 18 4.30 11.62 8.49
C ILE A 18 5.05 12.37 9.61
N GLY A 19 4.65 12.15 10.86
CA GLY A 19 5.30 12.72 12.04
C GLY A 19 6.79 12.35 12.11
N GLY A 20 7.12 11.07 11.94
CA GLY A 20 8.49 10.56 12.00
C GLY A 20 9.41 11.06 10.88
N ARG A 21 8.87 11.51 9.73
CA ARG A 21 9.68 12.08 8.64
C ARG A 21 10.16 13.51 8.91
N GLY A 22 9.56 14.23 9.86
CA GLY A 22 10.02 15.57 10.26
C GLY A 22 9.88 16.66 9.18
N ARG A 23 9.08 16.45 8.14
CA ARG A 23 8.84 17.45 7.08
C ARG A 23 7.90 18.53 7.59
N ALA A 24 8.40 19.75 7.77
CA ALA A 24 7.65 20.86 8.36
C ALA A 24 6.29 21.14 7.68
N TYR A 25 6.20 20.94 6.36
CA TYR A 25 4.96 21.15 5.60
C TYR A 25 3.93 20.03 5.75
N GLU A 26 4.33 18.82 6.17
CA GLU A 26 3.41 17.70 6.37
C GLU A 26 2.82 17.67 7.81
N GLN A 27 3.43 18.39 8.76
CA GLN A 27 3.03 18.40 10.18
C GLN A 27 1.64 19.01 10.42
N ALA A 28 1.19 19.90 9.54
CA ALA A 28 -0.11 20.55 9.64
C ALA A 28 -1.24 19.78 8.93
N VAL A 29 -0.96 18.60 8.36
CA VAL A 29 -1.97 17.81 7.64
C VAL A 29 -3.02 17.29 8.64
N PRO A 30 -4.31 17.68 8.51
CA PRO A 30 -5.33 17.22 9.44
C PRO A 30 -5.61 15.72 9.29
N THR A 31 -5.90 15.03 10.40
CA THR A 31 -6.33 13.62 10.39
C THR A 31 -7.54 13.41 9.48
N ALA A 32 -8.52 14.32 9.53
CA ALA A 32 -9.70 14.27 8.66
C ALA A 32 -9.37 14.34 7.16
N TYR A 33 -8.27 15.02 6.81
CA TYR A 33 -7.79 15.03 5.42
C TYR A 33 -7.25 13.66 5.02
N LEU A 34 -6.46 13.02 5.88
CA LEU A 34 -5.95 11.66 5.64
C LEU A 34 -7.08 10.64 5.56
N GLU A 35 -8.11 10.74 6.41
CA GLU A 35 -9.31 9.89 6.35
C GLU A 35 -10.06 10.04 5.02
N ALA A 36 -10.29 11.29 4.59
CA ALA A 36 -10.95 11.58 3.33
C ALA A 36 -10.13 11.07 2.14
N LEU A 37 -8.80 11.17 2.21
CA LEU A 37 -7.90 10.67 1.19
C LEU A 37 -7.93 9.13 1.13
N ASN A 38 -7.85 8.46 2.28
CA ASN A 38 -7.88 7.00 2.36
C ASN A 38 -9.19 6.43 1.78
N ARG A 39 -10.33 7.03 2.13
CA ARG A 39 -11.64 6.67 1.58
C ARG A 39 -11.68 6.82 0.05
N ARG A 40 -11.17 7.93 -0.49
CA ARG A 40 -11.14 8.16 -1.95
C ARG A 40 -10.28 7.13 -2.67
N TYR A 41 -9.14 6.73 -2.10
CA TYR A 41 -8.31 5.69 -2.69
C TYR A 41 -8.95 4.30 -2.60
N ASP A 42 -9.58 3.97 -1.48
CA ASP A 42 -10.33 2.71 -1.32
C ASP A 42 -11.51 2.62 -2.33
N GLU A 43 -12.24 3.73 -2.55
CA GLU A 43 -13.30 3.81 -3.56
C GLU A 43 -12.76 3.70 -5.00
N TRP A 44 -11.68 4.43 -5.30
CA TRP A 44 -11.05 4.41 -6.62
C TRP A 44 -10.52 3.01 -6.96
N ILE A 45 -9.80 2.37 -6.02
CA ILE A 45 -9.23 1.05 -6.26
C ILE A 45 -10.31 -0.04 -6.34
N GLY A 46 -11.40 0.10 -5.58
CA GLY A 46 -12.53 -0.83 -5.62
C GLY A 46 -13.30 -0.79 -6.95
N SER A 47 -13.27 0.34 -7.66
CA SER A 47 -13.87 0.50 -8.99
C SER A 47 -12.88 0.31 -10.15
N PHE A 48 -11.60 0.13 -9.85
CA PHE A 48 -10.54 0.01 -10.86
C PHE A 48 -10.53 -1.38 -11.49
N THR A 49 -10.68 -1.44 -12.83
CA THR A 49 -10.82 -2.70 -13.59
C THR A 49 -9.86 -2.83 -14.77
N LEU A 50 -9.02 -1.82 -15.02
CA LEU A 50 -8.14 -1.78 -16.21
C LEU A 50 -7.05 -2.86 -16.16
N CYS A 51 -6.55 -3.20 -14.97
CA CYS A 51 -5.60 -4.27 -14.77
C CYS A 51 -5.71 -4.81 -13.33
N PRO A 52 -5.07 -5.97 -13.02
CA PRO A 52 -5.05 -6.50 -11.68
C PRO A 52 -4.49 -5.49 -10.66
N VAL A 53 -5.06 -5.53 -9.46
CA VAL A 53 -4.57 -4.76 -8.31
C VAL A 53 -3.95 -5.71 -7.29
N LEU A 54 -2.74 -5.40 -6.85
CA LEU A 54 -2.11 -6.02 -5.69
C LEU A 54 -2.19 -5.04 -4.51
N THR A 55 -3.10 -5.30 -3.58
CA THR A 55 -3.19 -4.56 -2.32
C THR A 55 -2.18 -5.13 -1.33
N VAL A 56 -1.35 -4.25 -0.76
CA VAL A 56 -0.36 -4.58 0.27
C VAL A 56 -0.72 -3.79 1.52
N GLU A 57 -1.13 -4.49 2.57
CA GLU A 57 -1.42 -3.91 3.88
C GLU A 57 -0.12 -3.56 4.59
N THR A 58 0.15 -2.27 4.75
CA THR A 58 1.44 -1.76 5.20
C THR A 58 1.48 -1.42 6.69
N ASP A 59 0.38 -1.58 7.42
CA ASP A 59 0.28 -1.18 8.83
C ASP A 59 1.33 -1.80 9.73
N ASN A 60 1.52 -3.11 9.60
CA ASN A 60 2.48 -3.89 10.37
C ASN A 60 3.76 -4.20 9.58
N LEU A 61 3.88 -3.71 8.33
CA LEU A 61 5.07 -3.94 7.52
C LEU A 61 6.15 -2.94 7.89
N ASN A 62 7.15 -3.44 8.62
CA ASN A 62 8.36 -2.71 8.93
C ASN A 62 9.40 -3.00 7.83
N TYR A 63 9.21 -2.45 6.63
CA TYR A 63 10.12 -2.66 5.48
C TYR A 63 11.57 -2.27 5.74
N VAL A 64 11.79 -1.42 6.76
CA VAL A 64 13.13 -0.97 7.17
C VAL A 64 13.87 -2.06 7.92
N SER A 65 13.17 -2.99 8.59
CA SER A 65 13.78 -4.03 9.43
C SER A 65 13.57 -5.47 8.93
N ASP A 66 12.68 -5.71 7.96
CA ASP A 66 12.35 -7.06 7.48
C ASP A 66 12.47 -7.18 5.95
N SER A 67 13.69 -7.46 5.50
CA SER A 67 14.00 -7.71 4.08
C SER A 67 13.23 -8.91 3.49
N ALA A 68 12.87 -9.89 4.31
CA ALA A 68 12.13 -11.07 3.86
C ALA A 68 10.68 -10.74 3.49
N SER A 69 10.07 -9.78 4.17
CA SER A 69 8.73 -9.28 3.80
C SER A 69 8.73 -8.52 2.47
N LEU A 70 9.79 -7.74 2.20
CA LEU A 70 9.96 -7.07 0.92
C LEU A 70 10.10 -8.09 -0.22
N GLU A 71 10.91 -9.14 -0.01
CA GLU A 71 11.11 -10.20 -0.99
C GLU A 71 9.82 -10.96 -1.34
N LYS A 72 8.96 -11.22 -0.34
CA LYS A 72 7.62 -11.80 -0.57
C LYS A 72 6.75 -10.92 -1.47
N VAL A 73 6.75 -9.60 -1.25
CA VAL A 73 5.98 -8.65 -2.07
C VAL A 73 6.53 -8.61 -3.50
N ILE A 74 7.86 -8.55 -3.65
CA ILE A 74 8.52 -8.58 -4.97
C ILE A 74 8.17 -9.86 -5.73
N ARG A 75 8.25 -11.02 -5.06
CA ARG A 75 7.87 -12.31 -5.65
C ARG A 75 6.41 -12.33 -6.08
N ARG A 76 5.51 -11.79 -5.25
CA ARG A 76 4.08 -11.72 -5.59
C ARG A 76 3.81 -10.82 -6.79
N ILE A 77 4.55 -9.71 -6.92
CA ILE A 77 4.52 -8.83 -8.10
C ILE A 77 4.99 -9.60 -9.34
N GLN A 78 6.11 -10.31 -9.24
CA GLN A 78 6.64 -11.12 -10.34
C GLN A 78 5.69 -12.25 -10.76
N ASP A 79 5.07 -12.95 -9.81
CA ASP A 79 4.10 -14.02 -10.10
C ASP A 79 2.88 -13.48 -10.86
N ARG A 80 2.39 -12.28 -10.49
CA ARG A 80 1.26 -11.61 -11.14
C ARG A 80 1.61 -11.10 -12.54
N LEU A 81 2.83 -10.58 -12.75
CA LEU A 81 3.28 -10.09 -14.06
C LEU A 81 3.61 -11.23 -15.04
N HIS A 82 4.00 -12.41 -14.56
CA HIS A 82 4.36 -13.56 -15.41
C HIS A 82 3.22 -14.56 -15.64
N GLY A 83 2.00 -14.30 -15.15
CA GLY A 83 0.81 -15.11 -15.45
C GLY A 83 0.82 -16.55 -14.90
N LYS A 84 1.69 -16.88 -13.93
CA LYS A 84 1.67 -18.20 -13.28
C LYS A 84 0.70 -18.19 -12.09
N GLU A 85 -0.59 -18.33 -12.37
CA GLU A 85 -1.53 -18.83 -11.35
C GLU A 85 -1.26 -20.32 -11.12
N THR A 86 -0.46 -20.63 -10.11
CA THR A 86 -0.48 -21.96 -9.50
C THR A 86 -0.17 -21.83 -8.02
N LEU A 87 -1.22 -21.91 -7.20
CA LEU A 87 -1.11 -22.34 -5.81
C LEU A 87 -2.27 -23.29 -5.53
N THR A 88 -1.97 -24.58 -5.65
CA THR A 88 -2.67 -25.66 -4.95
C THR A 88 -2.42 -25.46 -3.45
N LEU A 89 -3.50 -25.48 -2.65
CA LEU A 89 -3.44 -25.57 -1.19
C LEU A 89 -3.09 -26.99 -0.76
#